data_AF-A0A4Y5YES1-F1
#
_entry.id   AF-A0A4Y5YES1-F1
#
_cell.length_a   1.000
_cell.length_b   1.000
_cell.length_c   1.000
_cell.angle_alpha   90.00
_cell.angle_beta   90.00
_cell.angle_gamma   90.00
#
_symmetry.space_group_name_H-M   'P 1'
#
loop_
_entity.id
_entity.type
_entity.pdbx_description
1 polymer ?
#
loop_
_entity_poly.entity_id
_entity_poly.type
_entity_poly.pdbx_seq_one_letter_code
_entity_poly.pdbx_strand_id
1 'polypeptide(L)'
;MDTHAALYKQGKDRLDYLRQFAQRQPVSLQQKMADIGISRRDFIKWTASVTAMFALPLPFSNLVAEAAELADRVPLIWLHMAECTGCSESLIRTDTPNLDTLIFDHISLEYHETLMAAAGWQAEENLENALETYKGRYLLAVEGAIPTANNGTFLTVGCKGHTGLHIVKEAAKNAAAIISVGTCAAFGGVQAAAPNPTGAKGVYEVVDKPVINLGGCPPSEKNIVGTLMYFIMFGKLPALDMFNRPKWAYGARVHDNCERRGRFDAGEFVEEFGDEGAKEGYCLYKMGCKGPYTYNNCPTERFNHHTSWPVLAGHGCMGCSEPDFWDDMADFEKPLGRQLLHGLDATADTIGAVILGAAAVGIGAHAVISVFAKPLEE
;
A
#
# COMPACT_ATOMS: atom_id res chain seq x y z
N MET A 1 -26.51 -2.12 -13.37
CA MET A 1 -26.13 -2.92 -14.56
C MET A 1 -25.27 -2.14 -15.56
N ASP A 2 -24.85 -0.91 -15.26
CA ASP A 2 -23.87 -0.13 -16.06
C ASP A 2 -22.38 -0.34 -15.68
N THR A 3 -22.06 -1.35 -14.86
CA THR A 3 -20.87 -1.25 -13.99
C THR A 3 -19.55 -1.73 -14.59
N HIS A 4 -19.54 -2.71 -15.52
CA HIS A 4 -18.32 -3.17 -16.19
C HIS A 4 -18.32 -2.92 -17.69
N ALA A 5 -19.47 -2.99 -18.37
CA ALA A 5 -19.55 -2.72 -19.81
C ALA A 5 -19.20 -1.25 -20.13
N ALA A 6 -19.70 -0.29 -19.33
CA ALA A 6 -19.36 1.11 -19.49
C ALA A 6 -17.88 1.40 -19.17
N LEU A 7 -17.34 0.75 -18.13
CA LEU A 7 -15.92 0.85 -17.79
C LEU A 7 -15.03 0.27 -18.89
N TYR A 8 -15.41 -0.86 -19.48
CA TYR A 8 -14.70 -1.48 -20.58
C TYR A 8 -14.70 -0.60 -21.83
N LYS A 9 -15.87 -0.02 -22.18
CA LYS A 9 -16.00 0.93 -23.28
C LYS A 9 -15.13 2.17 -23.05
N GLN A 10 -15.19 2.76 -21.85
CA GLN A 10 -14.34 3.88 -21.48
C GLN A 10 -12.85 3.53 -21.64
N GLY A 11 -12.46 2.32 -21.22
CA GLY A 11 -11.11 1.82 -21.42
C GLY A 11 -10.71 1.83 -22.89
N LYS A 12 -11.55 1.28 -23.78
CA LYS A 12 -11.30 1.32 -25.22
C LYS A 12 -11.18 2.73 -25.77
N ASP A 13 -12.12 3.61 -25.42
CA ASP A 13 -12.10 5.02 -25.86
C ASP A 13 -10.81 5.72 -25.40
N ARG A 14 -10.33 5.42 -24.18
CA ARG A 14 -9.06 5.93 -23.65
C ARG A 14 -7.86 5.41 -24.44
N LEU A 15 -7.80 4.11 -24.73
CA LEU A 15 -6.70 3.54 -25.49
C LEU A 15 -6.68 4.07 -26.94
N ASP A 16 -7.85 4.27 -27.56
CA ASP A 16 -7.99 4.90 -28.87
C ASP A 16 -7.52 6.36 -28.86
N TYR A 17 -7.81 7.11 -27.79
CA TYR A 17 -7.24 8.43 -27.59
C TYR A 17 -5.71 8.40 -27.47
N LEU A 18 -5.16 7.45 -26.70
CA LEU A 18 -3.71 7.33 -26.54
C LEU A 18 -3.02 6.98 -27.87
N ARG A 19 -3.61 6.13 -28.72
CA ARG A 19 -3.07 5.77 -30.05
C ARG A 19 -2.82 6.96 -30.98
N GLN A 20 -3.47 8.11 -30.74
CA GLN A 20 -3.29 9.32 -31.54
C GLN A 20 -1.93 9.99 -31.30
N PHE A 21 -1.27 9.69 -30.18
CA PHE A 21 0.06 10.21 -29.88
C PHE A 21 1.15 9.31 -30.48
N ALA A 22 2.21 9.95 -30.96
CA ALA A 22 3.38 9.27 -31.48
C ALA A 22 3.96 8.33 -30.40
N GLN A 23 4.31 7.11 -30.83
CA GLN A 23 5.08 6.19 -30.01
C GLN A 23 6.42 6.85 -29.68
N ARG A 24 6.85 6.74 -28.44
CA ARG A 24 8.15 7.32 -28.02
C ARG A 24 9.29 6.38 -28.27
N GLN A 25 9.06 5.11 -27.96
CA GLN A 25 10.10 4.10 -28.07
C GLN A 25 10.08 3.52 -29.49
N PRO A 26 11.24 3.40 -30.16
CA PRO A 26 11.31 2.92 -31.54
C PRO A 26 11.04 1.41 -31.65
N VAL A 27 11.11 0.68 -30.53
CA VAL A 27 10.96 -0.78 -30.48
C VAL A 27 9.60 -1.13 -29.87
N SER A 28 8.91 -2.11 -30.48
CA SER A 28 7.62 -2.60 -29.98
C SER A 28 7.77 -3.38 -28.65
N LEU A 29 6.74 -3.37 -27.80
CA LEU A 29 6.73 -4.14 -26.54
C LEU A 29 7.06 -5.62 -26.77
N GLN A 30 6.55 -6.21 -27.86
CA GLN A 30 6.76 -7.63 -28.17
C GLN A 30 8.22 -7.95 -28.50
N GLN A 31 8.91 -7.04 -29.20
CA GLN A 31 10.34 -7.20 -29.50
C GLN A 31 11.16 -7.10 -28.21
N LYS A 32 10.86 -6.12 -27.36
CA LYS A 32 11.59 -5.93 -26.11
C LYS A 32 11.43 -7.09 -25.14
N MET A 33 10.20 -7.58 -24.97
CA MET A 33 9.92 -8.79 -24.19
C MET A 33 10.75 -9.98 -24.69
N ALA A 34 10.91 -10.13 -26.01
CA ALA A 34 11.72 -11.19 -26.58
C ALA A 34 13.22 -11.01 -26.25
N ASP A 35 13.73 -9.77 -26.28
CA ASP A 35 15.13 -9.45 -25.97
C ASP A 35 15.50 -9.77 -24.51
N ILE A 36 14.57 -9.61 -23.58
CA ILE A 36 14.76 -9.93 -22.15
C ILE A 36 14.24 -11.32 -21.75
N GLY A 37 13.82 -12.14 -22.71
CA GLY A 37 13.41 -13.52 -22.48
C GLY A 37 12.02 -13.70 -21.86
N ILE A 38 11.17 -12.67 -21.81
CA ILE A 38 9.79 -12.78 -21.36
C ILE A 38 8.94 -13.41 -22.46
N SER A 39 8.32 -14.56 -22.18
CA SER A 39 7.47 -15.23 -23.14
C SER A 39 6.08 -14.55 -23.25
N ARG A 40 5.42 -14.70 -24.40
CA ARG A 40 4.01 -14.29 -24.58
C ARG A 40 3.09 -14.89 -23.51
N ARG A 41 3.40 -16.10 -23.02
CA ARG A 41 2.62 -16.77 -21.97
C ARG A 41 2.75 -16.03 -20.64
N ASP A 42 3.95 -15.58 -20.29
CA ASP A 42 4.21 -14.88 -19.04
C ASP A 42 3.53 -13.50 -19.05
N PHE A 43 3.54 -12.83 -20.20
CA PHE A 43 2.78 -11.59 -20.39
C PHE A 43 1.26 -11.78 -20.23
N ILE A 44 0.67 -12.84 -20.80
CA ILE A 44 -0.76 -13.12 -20.62
C ILE A 44 -1.10 -13.43 -19.15
N LYS A 45 -0.24 -14.17 -18.44
CA LYS A 45 -0.42 -14.39 -17.00
C LYS A 45 -0.39 -13.07 -16.23
N TRP A 46 0.56 -12.21 -16.57
CA TRP A 46 0.67 -10.90 -15.94
C TRP A 46 -0.58 -10.04 -16.16
N THR A 47 -1.09 -9.94 -17.39
CA THR A 47 -2.29 -9.14 -17.66
C THR A 47 -3.52 -9.69 -16.92
N ALA A 48 -3.62 -11.02 -16.76
CA ALA A 48 -4.64 -11.65 -15.94
C ALA A 48 -4.48 -11.33 -14.45
N SER A 49 -3.25 -11.35 -13.92
CA SER A 49 -2.96 -10.98 -12.53
C SER A 49 -3.33 -9.53 -12.22
N VAL A 50 -2.96 -8.58 -13.08
CA VAL A 50 -3.35 -7.16 -12.93
C VAL A 50 -4.87 -6.99 -13.01
N THR A 51 -5.53 -7.73 -13.91
CA THR A 51 -6.99 -7.72 -14.02
C THR A 51 -7.65 -8.21 -12.73
N ALA A 52 -7.13 -9.29 -12.14
CA ALA A 52 -7.62 -9.84 -10.88
C ALA A 52 -7.37 -8.90 -9.70
N MET A 53 -6.22 -8.21 -9.67
CA MET A 53 -5.88 -7.20 -8.65
C MET A 53 -6.91 -6.07 -8.59
N PHE A 54 -7.44 -5.64 -9.74
CA PHE A 54 -8.52 -4.65 -9.81
C PHE A 54 -9.93 -5.23 -9.58
N ALA A 55 -10.04 -6.53 -9.27
CA ALA A 55 -11.29 -7.27 -9.21
C ALA A 55 -12.14 -7.14 -10.49
N LEU A 56 -11.49 -7.06 -11.65
CA LEU A 56 -12.14 -6.91 -12.96
C LEU A 56 -12.41 -8.28 -13.63
N PRO A 57 -13.46 -8.39 -14.47
CA PRO A 57 -13.70 -9.60 -15.26
C PRO A 57 -12.58 -9.91 -16.26
N LEU A 58 -12.34 -11.19 -16.56
CA LEU A 58 -11.27 -11.65 -17.46
C LEU A 58 -11.17 -10.92 -18.82
N PRO A 59 -12.24 -10.50 -19.51
CA PRO A 59 -12.11 -9.73 -20.76
C PRO A 59 -11.28 -8.43 -20.65
N PHE A 60 -11.13 -7.87 -19.44
CA PHE A 60 -10.26 -6.72 -19.20
C PHE A 60 -8.77 -7.04 -19.32
N SER A 61 -8.35 -8.32 -19.31
CA SER A 61 -6.94 -8.68 -19.53
C SER A 61 -6.41 -8.22 -20.88
N ASN A 62 -7.28 -8.18 -21.90
CA ASN A 62 -6.94 -7.60 -23.21
C ASN A 62 -6.73 -6.09 -23.12
N LEU A 63 -7.57 -5.40 -22.33
CA LEU A 63 -7.42 -3.97 -22.11
C LEU A 63 -6.14 -3.65 -21.33
N VAL A 64 -5.76 -4.49 -20.36
CA VAL A 64 -4.46 -4.38 -19.68
C VAL A 64 -3.31 -4.57 -20.66
N ALA A 65 -3.40 -5.57 -21.55
CA ALA A 65 -2.38 -5.83 -22.56
C ALA A 65 -2.20 -4.63 -23.51
N GLU A 66 -3.29 -4.12 -24.07
CA GLU A 66 -3.29 -2.95 -24.95
C GLU A 66 -2.82 -1.69 -24.22
N ALA A 67 -3.22 -1.51 -22.95
CA ALA A 67 -2.74 -0.41 -22.14
C ALA A 67 -1.23 -0.47 -21.95
N ALA A 68 -0.67 -1.65 -21.66
CA ALA A 68 0.76 -1.85 -21.51
C ALA A 68 1.55 -1.49 -22.78
N GLU A 69 1.00 -1.77 -23.98
CA GLU A 69 1.58 -1.36 -25.27
C GLU A 69 1.51 0.16 -25.54
N LEU A 70 0.57 0.85 -24.89
CA LEU A 70 0.32 2.29 -25.07
C LEU A 70 0.86 3.15 -23.93
N ALA A 71 1.46 2.51 -22.92
CA ALA A 71 1.76 3.18 -21.68
C ALA A 71 2.96 4.15 -21.81
N ASP A 72 3.84 3.94 -22.82
CA ASP A 72 4.87 4.91 -23.25
C ASP A 72 4.31 6.27 -23.73
N ARG A 73 2.99 6.37 -23.92
CA ARG A 73 2.27 7.59 -24.31
C ARG A 73 1.68 8.35 -23.12
N VAL A 74 1.86 7.85 -21.89
CA VAL A 74 1.46 8.53 -20.65
C VAL A 74 2.72 9.02 -19.94
N PRO A 75 3.01 10.34 -19.97
CA PRO A 75 4.17 10.90 -19.30
C PRO A 75 4.02 10.85 -17.78
N LEU A 76 5.05 10.40 -17.08
CA LEU A 76 5.15 10.42 -15.63
C LEU A 76 6.23 11.40 -15.20
N ILE A 77 5.86 12.29 -14.28
CA ILE A 77 6.76 13.20 -13.58
C ILE A 77 6.75 12.77 -12.11
N TRP A 78 7.89 12.36 -11.59
CA TRP A 78 8.07 11.95 -10.19
C TRP A 78 8.89 13.00 -9.44
N LEU A 79 8.27 13.66 -8.46
CA LEU A 79 8.92 14.69 -7.65
C LEU A 79 9.27 14.15 -6.26
N HIS A 80 10.46 14.47 -5.77
CA HIS A 80 10.87 14.18 -4.40
C HIS A 80 10.75 15.42 -3.51
N MET A 81 10.08 15.25 -2.37
CA MET A 81 9.84 16.29 -1.40
C MET A 81 10.55 15.96 -0.08
N ALA A 82 9.96 16.21 1.09
CA ALA A 82 10.57 15.78 2.36
C ALA A 82 10.38 14.26 2.53
N GLU A 83 11.44 13.50 2.26
CA GLU A 83 11.38 12.06 2.01
C GLU A 83 12.63 11.30 2.47
N CYS A 84 12.60 9.98 2.31
CA CYS A 84 13.70 9.07 2.64
C CYS A 84 14.05 8.09 1.50
N THR A 85 13.46 8.29 0.32
CA THR A 85 13.65 7.51 -0.92
C THR A 85 13.16 6.06 -0.85
N GLY A 86 12.51 5.69 0.25
CA GLY A 86 11.94 4.35 0.43
C GLY A 86 10.83 4.00 -0.58
N CYS A 87 10.12 4.99 -1.12
CA CYS A 87 9.04 4.72 -2.08
C CYS A 87 9.59 4.51 -3.49
N SER A 88 10.57 5.29 -3.93
CA SER A 88 11.35 4.97 -5.13
C SER A 88 12.05 3.62 -5.00
N GLU A 89 12.64 3.31 -3.85
CA GLU A 89 13.23 1.99 -3.59
C GLU A 89 12.17 0.87 -3.71
N SER A 90 10.95 1.07 -3.20
CA SER A 90 9.85 0.13 -3.38
C SER A 90 9.45 -0.02 -4.85
N LEU A 91 9.31 1.09 -5.59
CA LEU A 91 9.01 1.07 -7.03
C LEU A 91 10.00 0.19 -7.80
N ILE A 92 11.31 0.31 -7.51
CA ILE A 92 12.34 -0.47 -8.19
C ILE A 92 12.42 -1.95 -7.74
N ARG A 93 11.63 -2.37 -6.74
CA ARG A 93 11.45 -3.79 -6.37
C ARG A 93 10.29 -4.47 -7.10
N THR A 94 9.64 -3.77 -8.04
CA THR A 94 8.61 -4.38 -8.90
C THR A 94 9.17 -5.58 -9.66
N ASP A 95 8.39 -6.67 -9.73
CA ASP A 95 8.80 -7.96 -10.28
C ASP A 95 8.03 -8.32 -11.56
N THR A 96 6.74 -8.00 -11.58
CA THR A 96 5.84 -8.29 -12.70
C THR A 96 4.92 -7.09 -12.93
N PRO A 97 5.28 -6.13 -13.82
CA PRO A 97 6.50 -6.10 -14.63
C PRO A 97 7.71 -5.72 -13.76
N ASN A 98 8.91 -6.15 -14.17
CA ASN A 98 10.15 -5.67 -13.55
C ASN A 98 10.40 -4.19 -13.91
N LEU A 99 11.30 -3.52 -13.19
CA LEU A 99 11.49 -2.07 -13.34
C LEU A 99 11.90 -1.67 -14.76
N ASP A 100 12.79 -2.44 -15.38
CA ASP A 100 13.23 -2.26 -16.76
C ASP A 100 12.04 -2.27 -17.71
N THR A 101 11.14 -3.25 -17.59
CA THR A 101 9.92 -3.27 -18.39
C THR A 101 9.01 -2.08 -18.05
N LEU A 102 8.90 -1.68 -16.77
CA LEU A 102 8.09 -0.53 -16.39
C LEU A 102 8.61 0.79 -16.96
N ILE A 103 9.91 1.08 -16.83
CA ILE A 103 10.55 2.33 -17.26
C ILE A 103 10.78 2.37 -18.76
N PHE A 104 11.31 1.29 -19.36
CA PHE A 104 11.63 1.31 -20.77
C PHE A 104 10.40 1.08 -21.64
N ASP A 105 9.37 0.39 -21.14
CA ASP A 105 8.30 -0.13 -22.00
C ASP A 105 6.90 0.37 -21.64
N HIS A 106 6.70 0.77 -20.39
CA HIS A 106 5.36 1.12 -19.92
C HIS A 106 5.20 2.54 -19.43
N ILE A 107 6.24 3.27 -19.08
CA ILE A 107 6.06 4.63 -18.56
C ILE A 107 7.09 5.52 -19.17
N SER A 108 6.64 6.61 -19.78
CA SER A 108 7.56 7.66 -20.16
C SER A 108 7.92 8.47 -18.92
N LEU A 109 8.94 8.02 -18.19
CA LEU A 109 9.45 8.70 -17.01
C LEU A 109 10.25 9.93 -17.43
N GLU A 110 9.60 11.09 -17.45
CA GLU A 110 10.19 12.34 -17.94
C GLU A 110 11.08 13.02 -16.91
N TYR A 111 10.82 12.76 -15.63
CA TYR A 111 11.57 13.35 -14.53
C TYR A 111 11.52 12.44 -13.31
N HIS A 112 12.69 12.13 -12.75
CA HIS A 112 12.87 11.40 -11.50
C HIS A 112 14.32 11.59 -11.03
N GLU A 113 14.53 12.34 -9.94
CA GLU A 113 15.87 12.79 -9.53
C GLU A 113 16.83 11.64 -9.19
N THR A 114 16.33 10.54 -8.63
CA THR A 114 17.13 9.34 -8.33
C THR A 114 17.62 8.58 -9.57
N LEU A 115 16.88 8.60 -10.68
CA LEU A 115 17.11 7.72 -11.84
C LEU A 115 17.58 8.46 -13.10
N MET A 116 17.35 9.77 -13.19
CA MET A 116 17.67 10.54 -14.38
C MET A 116 19.18 10.77 -14.54
N ALA A 117 19.64 10.84 -15.79
CA ALA A 117 21.04 11.12 -16.10
C ALA A 117 21.43 12.60 -15.95
N ALA A 118 20.48 13.51 -16.19
CA ALA A 118 20.72 14.96 -16.12
C ALA A 118 20.74 15.44 -14.66
N ALA A 119 21.55 16.47 -14.37
CA ALA A 119 21.68 17.08 -13.05
C ALA A 119 21.75 18.60 -13.16
N GLY A 120 21.61 19.31 -12.04
CA GLY A 120 21.71 20.78 -11.99
C GLY A 120 20.75 21.48 -12.95
N TRP A 121 21.27 22.41 -13.76
CA TRP A 121 20.48 23.18 -14.72
C TRP A 121 19.77 22.31 -15.77
N GLN A 122 20.42 21.24 -16.23
CA GLN A 122 19.81 20.32 -17.20
C GLN A 122 18.63 19.56 -16.59
N ALA A 123 18.68 19.24 -15.29
CA ALA A 123 17.56 18.60 -14.63
C ALA A 123 16.36 19.55 -14.51
N GLU A 124 16.59 20.82 -14.15
CA GLU A 124 15.52 21.83 -14.12
C GLU A 124 14.92 22.07 -15.51
N GLU A 125 15.75 22.18 -16.55
CA GLU A 125 15.30 22.33 -17.93
C GLU A 125 14.44 21.13 -18.36
N ASN A 126 14.83 19.91 -18.01
CA ASN A 126 14.03 18.71 -18.29
C ASN A 126 12.66 18.76 -17.61
N LEU A 127 12.60 19.15 -16.33
CA LEU A 127 11.34 19.29 -15.62
C LEU A 127 10.44 20.34 -16.29
N GLU A 128 10.97 21.52 -16.59
CA GLU A 128 10.23 22.62 -17.23
C GLU A 128 9.70 22.21 -18.60
N ASN A 129 10.54 21.57 -19.42
CA ASN A 129 10.16 21.06 -20.72
C ASN A 129 9.07 19.98 -20.62
N ALA A 130 9.18 19.07 -19.65
CA ALA A 130 8.17 18.03 -19.43
C ALA A 130 6.83 18.63 -19.01
N LEU A 131 6.83 19.60 -18.08
CA LEU A 131 5.62 20.27 -17.60
C LEU A 131 4.89 21.01 -18.72
N GLU A 132 5.61 21.68 -19.62
CA GLU A 132 4.99 22.43 -20.73
C GLU A 132 4.58 21.50 -21.89
N THR A 133 5.44 20.56 -22.30
CA THR A 133 5.17 19.65 -23.43
C THR A 133 3.97 18.72 -23.15
N TYR A 134 3.78 18.33 -21.90
CA TYR A 134 2.75 17.36 -21.50
C TYR A 134 1.59 17.98 -20.74
N LYS A 135 1.45 19.30 -20.78
CA LYS A 135 0.37 20.04 -20.15
C LYS A 135 -1.00 19.36 -20.34
N GLY A 136 -1.67 19.06 -19.23
CA GLY A 136 -2.97 18.40 -19.20
C GLY A 136 -2.95 16.88 -19.44
N ARG A 137 -1.77 16.27 -19.65
CA ARG A 137 -1.62 14.86 -20.05
C ARG A 137 -0.71 14.04 -19.15
N TYR A 138 0.23 14.66 -18.41
CA TYR A 138 1.12 13.92 -17.52
C TYR A 138 0.44 13.50 -16.21
N LEU A 139 0.90 12.38 -15.69
CA LEU A 139 0.66 11.95 -14.32
C LEU A 139 1.75 12.54 -13.43
N LEU A 140 1.35 13.15 -12.32
CA LEU A 140 2.26 13.66 -11.31
C LEU A 140 2.31 12.69 -10.13
N ALA A 141 3.43 12.02 -9.93
CA ALA A 141 3.72 11.29 -8.70
C ALA A 141 4.55 12.18 -7.78
N VAL A 142 4.18 12.21 -6.50
CA VAL A 142 4.93 12.96 -5.48
C VAL A 142 5.31 11.99 -4.37
N GLU A 143 6.60 11.86 -4.12
CA GLU A 143 7.16 11.18 -2.96
C GLU A 143 7.60 12.22 -1.93
N GLY A 144 7.24 12.00 -0.67
CA GLY A 144 7.59 12.92 0.42
C GLY A 144 6.51 13.94 0.78
N ALA A 145 6.59 14.44 2.03
CA ALA A 145 5.70 15.48 2.52
C ALA A 145 6.13 16.87 2.04
N ILE A 146 5.23 17.84 2.13
CA ILE A 146 5.49 19.22 1.69
C ILE A 146 5.75 20.11 2.91
N PRO A 147 7.00 20.55 3.18
CA PRO A 147 7.27 21.53 4.22
C PRO A 147 6.61 22.86 3.89
N THR A 148 5.82 23.40 4.83
CA THR A 148 5.11 24.69 4.64
C THR A 148 5.54 25.77 5.62
N ALA A 149 6.20 25.41 6.73
CA ALA A 149 6.73 26.39 7.67
C ALA A 149 7.86 27.21 7.04
N ASN A 150 8.09 28.41 7.57
CA ASN A 150 9.07 29.38 7.04
C ASN A 150 8.92 29.59 5.52
N ASN A 151 7.69 29.72 5.03
CA ASN A 151 7.36 29.86 3.60
C ASN A 151 7.90 28.71 2.72
N GLY A 152 8.06 27.51 3.29
CA GLY A 152 8.50 26.30 2.59
C GLY A 152 10.01 26.19 2.37
N THR A 153 10.83 27.06 2.97
CA THR A 153 12.29 27.05 2.72
C THR A 153 13.03 25.82 3.22
N PHE A 154 12.41 25.03 4.12
CA PHE A 154 13.00 23.79 4.64
C PHE A 154 13.28 22.75 3.54
N LEU A 155 12.65 22.89 2.38
CA LEU A 155 13.01 22.14 1.18
C LEU A 155 13.13 23.12 0.01
N THR A 156 14.35 23.26 -0.49
CA THR A 156 14.70 24.07 -1.66
C THR A 156 15.45 23.18 -2.64
N VAL A 157 15.00 23.14 -3.89
CA VAL A 157 15.50 22.20 -4.91
C VAL A 157 15.96 22.98 -6.14
N GLY A 158 16.99 22.44 -6.79
CA GLY A 158 17.48 22.93 -8.08
C GLY A 158 18.35 24.20 -8.00
N CYS A 159 18.88 24.59 -9.15
CA CYS A 159 19.76 25.73 -9.31
C CYS A 159 19.04 27.08 -9.18
N LYS A 160 17.74 27.15 -9.49
CA LYS A 160 16.90 28.34 -9.31
C LYS A 160 16.48 28.55 -7.85
N GLY A 161 16.69 27.54 -6.99
CA GLY A 161 16.40 27.64 -5.56
C GLY A 161 14.91 27.77 -5.27
N HIS A 162 14.07 27.04 -6.01
CA HIS A 162 12.62 27.02 -5.75
C HIS A 162 12.30 26.12 -4.56
N THR A 163 11.31 26.52 -3.75
CA THR A 163 10.84 25.67 -2.66
C THR A 163 10.10 24.45 -3.21
N GLY A 164 10.15 23.32 -2.51
CA GLY A 164 9.36 22.14 -2.89
C GLY A 164 7.86 22.43 -3.00
N LEU A 165 7.34 23.29 -2.11
CA LEU A 165 5.97 23.80 -2.16
C LEU A 165 5.65 24.52 -3.47
N HIS A 166 6.59 25.33 -3.99
CA HIS A 166 6.43 26.00 -5.29
C HIS A 166 6.39 24.98 -6.43
N ILE A 167 7.37 24.05 -6.45
CA ILE A 167 7.52 23.05 -7.52
C ILE A 167 6.27 22.16 -7.61
N VAL A 168 5.78 21.65 -6.47
CA VAL A 168 4.56 20.81 -6.44
C VAL A 168 3.34 21.58 -6.90
N LYS A 169 3.17 22.84 -6.49
CA LYS A 169 2.04 23.66 -6.96
C LYS A 169 2.09 23.92 -8.45
N GLU A 170 3.27 24.19 -9.01
CA GLU A 170 3.42 24.42 -10.45
C GLU A 170 3.12 23.14 -11.25
N ALA A 171 3.66 22.01 -10.83
CA ALA A 171 3.39 20.72 -11.45
C ALA A 171 1.92 20.28 -11.28
N ALA A 172 1.28 20.57 -10.15
CA ALA A 172 -0.12 20.20 -9.94
C ALA A 172 -1.09 20.92 -10.89
N LYS A 173 -0.82 22.19 -11.26
CA LYS A 173 -1.71 23.01 -12.10
C LYS A 173 -2.14 22.32 -13.39
N ASN A 174 -1.22 21.62 -14.05
CA ASN A 174 -1.47 21.02 -15.36
C ASN A 174 -1.41 19.49 -15.38
N ALA A 175 -1.21 18.83 -14.23
CA ALA A 175 -1.29 17.37 -14.15
C ALA A 175 -2.68 16.85 -14.54
N ALA A 176 -2.73 15.75 -15.29
CA ALA A 176 -3.96 15.03 -15.60
C ALA A 176 -4.52 14.29 -14.37
N ALA A 177 -3.62 13.79 -13.52
CA ALA A 177 -3.91 13.25 -12.19
C ALA A 177 -2.68 13.41 -11.29
N ILE A 178 -2.90 13.38 -9.97
CA ILE A 178 -1.85 13.49 -8.95
C ILE A 178 -1.93 12.27 -8.05
N ILE A 179 -0.78 11.66 -7.77
CA ILE A 179 -0.64 10.50 -6.88
C ILE A 179 0.38 10.84 -5.81
N SER A 180 -0.02 10.78 -4.55
CA SER A 180 0.88 10.73 -3.41
C SER A 180 1.42 9.31 -3.27
N VAL A 181 2.74 9.16 -3.32
CA VAL A 181 3.42 7.88 -3.12
C VAL A 181 4.02 7.86 -1.72
N GLY A 182 3.45 7.02 -0.86
CA GLY A 182 3.86 6.84 0.52
C GLY A 182 3.16 7.75 1.50
N THR A 183 3.21 7.36 2.77
CA THR A 183 2.56 8.07 3.89
C THR A 183 3.09 9.49 4.08
N CYS A 184 4.34 9.76 3.69
CA CYS A 184 4.89 11.11 3.65
C CYS A 184 4.07 12.03 2.73
N ALA A 185 3.90 11.66 1.47
CA ALA A 185 3.13 12.46 0.52
C ALA A 185 1.62 12.41 0.82
N ALA A 186 1.11 11.27 1.28
CA ALA A 186 -0.31 11.09 1.53
C ALA A 186 -0.80 11.87 2.74
N PHE A 187 -0.06 11.85 3.86
CA PHE A 187 -0.53 12.30 5.17
C PHE A 187 0.53 13.07 5.98
N GLY A 188 1.69 13.38 5.40
CA GLY A 188 2.76 14.11 6.08
C GLY A 188 3.89 13.22 6.64
N GLY A 189 3.61 11.98 7.05
CA GLY A 189 4.62 10.99 7.44
C GLY A 189 5.46 11.38 8.67
N VAL A 190 6.67 10.83 8.76
CA VAL A 190 7.51 10.94 9.98
C VAL A 190 7.90 12.38 10.31
N GLN A 191 8.19 13.19 9.29
CA GLN A 191 8.49 14.61 9.46
C GLN A 191 7.28 15.45 9.92
N ALA A 192 6.05 14.93 9.78
CA ALA A 192 4.84 15.59 10.27
C ALA A 192 4.43 15.12 11.68
N ALA A 193 5.05 14.07 12.21
CA ALA A 193 4.84 13.63 13.58
C ALA A 193 5.20 14.74 14.58
N ALA A 194 4.59 14.74 15.75
CA ALA A 194 4.79 15.76 16.77
C ALA A 194 6.30 15.94 17.09
N PRO A 195 6.82 17.20 17.11
CA PRO A 195 6.11 18.47 17.07
C PRO A 195 5.98 19.13 15.67
N ASN A 196 6.24 18.40 14.57
CA ASN A 196 6.19 18.89 13.18
C ASN A 196 6.96 20.21 12.94
N PRO A 197 8.31 20.22 13.11
CA PRO A 197 9.11 21.45 13.10
C PRO A 197 9.13 22.16 11.73
N THR A 198 8.84 21.45 10.65
CA THR A 198 8.88 21.99 9.27
C THR A 198 7.48 22.31 8.72
N GLY A 199 6.42 22.09 9.51
CA GLY A 199 5.04 22.21 9.04
C GLY A 199 4.80 21.33 7.81
N ALA A 200 5.31 20.10 7.83
CA ALA A 200 5.14 19.11 6.77
C ALA A 200 3.67 18.72 6.65
N LYS A 201 3.18 18.63 5.41
CA LYS A 201 1.79 18.31 5.05
C LYS A 201 1.70 17.27 3.94
N GLY A 202 0.56 16.62 3.83
CA GLY A 202 0.23 15.82 2.65
C GLY A 202 0.02 16.70 1.41
N VAL A 203 0.19 16.13 0.22
CA VAL A 203 0.07 16.84 -1.06
C VAL A 203 -1.33 17.43 -1.24
N TYR A 204 -2.36 16.67 -0.84
CA TYR A 204 -3.76 17.08 -0.95
C TYR A 204 -4.11 18.34 -0.13
N GLU A 205 -3.29 18.72 0.85
CA GLU A 205 -3.49 19.93 1.66
C GLU A 205 -2.92 21.19 1.02
N VAL A 206 -2.10 21.05 -0.04
CA VAL A 206 -1.39 22.19 -0.66
C VAL A 206 -1.72 22.39 -2.14
N VAL A 207 -2.56 21.53 -2.73
CA VAL A 207 -3.00 21.61 -4.14
C VAL A 207 -4.53 21.59 -4.25
N ASP A 208 -5.08 22.22 -5.29
CA ASP A 208 -6.54 22.35 -5.48
C ASP A 208 -7.17 21.19 -6.27
N LYS A 209 -6.37 20.21 -6.71
CA LYS A 209 -6.83 19.07 -7.50
C LYS A 209 -7.00 17.82 -6.64
N PRO A 210 -7.92 16.89 -7.02
CA PRO A 210 -7.99 15.58 -6.40
C PRO A 210 -6.64 14.85 -6.45
N VAL A 211 -6.24 14.28 -5.31
CA VAL A 211 -4.99 13.52 -5.15
C VAL A 211 -5.34 12.09 -4.74
N ILE A 212 -4.77 11.10 -5.43
CA ILE A 212 -4.85 9.70 -5.01
C ILE A 212 -3.77 9.47 -3.95
N ASN A 213 -4.15 8.95 -2.79
CA ASN A 213 -3.21 8.64 -1.72
C ASN A 213 -2.85 7.15 -1.72
N LEU A 214 -1.57 6.84 -1.96
CA LEU A 214 -1.02 5.50 -1.78
C LEU A 214 -0.27 5.46 -0.44
N GLY A 215 -1.01 5.28 0.65
CA GLY A 215 -0.43 5.17 2.00
C GLY A 215 0.45 3.92 2.16
N GLY A 216 1.44 4.01 3.04
CA GLY A 216 2.42 2.97 3.32
C GLY A 216 3.82 3.57 3.47
N CYS A 217 4.69 2.94 4.27
CA CYS A 217 6.04 3.42 4.52
C CYS A 217 7.09 2.31 4.30
N PRO A 218 7.37 1.93 3.04
CA PRO A 218 6.73 2.41 1.80
C PRO A 218 5.44 1.64 1.44
N PRO A 219 4.65 2.11 0.45
CA PRO A 219 3.61 1.30 -0.18
C PRO A 219 4.23 0.08 -0.87
N SER A 220 3.43 -0.97 -1.11
CA SER A 220 3.90 -2.06 -1.97
C SER A 220 4.10 -1.56 -3.39
N GLU A 221 5.15 -2.06 -4.03
CA GLU A 221 5.50 -1.91 -5.43
C GLU A 221 4.30 -2.15 -6.36
N LYS A 222 3.45 -3.13 -6.03
CA LYS A 222 2.26 -3.47 -6.80
C LYS A 222 1.13 -2.47 -6.65
N ASN A 223 1.02 -1.82 -5.49
CA ASN A 223 0.04 -0.75 -5.29
C ASN A 223 0.41 0.49 -6.11
N ILE A 224 1.71 0.77 -6.23
CA ILE A 224 2.24 1.83 -7.09
C ILE A 224 1.94 1.48 -8.55
N VAL A 225 2.46 0.38 -9.06
CA VAL A 225 2.29 -0.04 -10.47
C VAL A 225 0.83 -0.24 -10.86
N GLY A 226 0.03 -0.88 -10.00
CA GLY A 226 -1.41 -1.07 -10.23
C GLY A 226 -2.15 0.26 -10.37
N THR A 227 -1.83 1.27 -9.56
CA THR A 227 -2.49 2.58 -9.67
C THR A 227 -2.10 3.29 -10.97
N LEU A 228 -0.83 3.21 -11.38
CA LEU A 228 -0.35 3.75 -12.66
C LEU A 228 -1.07 3.10 -13.84
N MET A 229 -1.13 1.75 -13.85
CA MET A 229 -1.79 0.98 -14.90
C MET A 229 -3.28 1.26 -14.98
N TYR A 230 -3.98 1.37 -13.84
CA TYR A 230 -5.39 1.73 -13.82
C TYR A 230 -5.64 3.10 -14.50
N PHE A 231 -4.78 4.08 -14.21
CA PHE A 231 -4.89 5.40 -14.85
C PHE A 231 -4.61 5.35 -16.35
N ILE A 232 -3.62 4.58 -16.80
CA ILE A 232 -3.33 4.39 -18.23
C ILE A 232 -4.56 3.80 -18.94
N MET A 233 -5.13 2.74 -18.37
CA MET A 233 -6.28 2.02 -18.94
C MET A 233 -7.53 2.89 -19.06
N PHE A 234 -7.87 3.64 -18.00
CA PHE A 234 -9.20 4.28 -17.92
C PHE A 234 -9.17 5.80 -17.99
N GLY A 235 -8.02 6.44 -17.85
CA GLY A 235 -7.89 7.90 -17.80
C GLY A 235 -8.65 8.53 -16.63
N LYS A 236 -8.99 7.76 -15.60
CA LYS A 236 -9.69 8.22 -14.39
C LYS A 236 -9.14 7.51 -13.15
N LEU A 237 -9.51 8.04 -11.99
CA LEU A 237 -9.16 7.46 -10.69
C LEU A 237 -10.02 6.20 -10.41
N PRO A 238 -9.48 5.21 -9.68
CA PRO A 238 -10.28 4.10 -9.17
C PRO A 238 -11.28 4.59 -8.12
N ALA A 239 -12.19 3.73 -7.68
CA ALA A 239 -13.03 4.05 -6.52
C ALA A 239 -12.13 4.29 -5.30
N LEU A 240 -12.31 5.44 -4.64
CA LEU A 240 -11.50 5.86 -3.49
C LEU A 240 -12.28 5.74 -2.18
N ASP A 241 -11.57 5.48 -1.09
CA ASP A 241 -12.11 5.58 0.27
C ASP A 241 -12.11 7.04 0.78
N MET A 242 -12.47 7.23 2.06
CA MET A 242 -12.55 8.56 2.67
C MET A 242 -11.20 9.29 2.82
N PHE A 243 -10.08 8.59 2.67
CA PHE A 243 -8.72 9.15 2.71
C PHE A 243 -8.12 9.28 1.30
N ASN A 244 -8.96 9.21 0.26
CA ASN A 244 -8.57 9.21 -1.14
C ASN A 244 -7.68 8.02 -1.55
N ARG A 245 -7.76 6.89 -0.86
CA ARG A 245 -6.98 5.68 -1.17
C ARG A 245 -7.76 4.75 -2.09
N PRO A 246 -7.11 4.08 -3.07
CA PRO A 246 -7.81 3.12 -3.94
C PRO A 246 -8.43 1.96 -3.16
N LYS A 247 -9.75 1.78 -3.24
CA LYS A 247 -10.46 0.73 -2.49
C LYS A 247 -9.99 -0.69 -2.81
N TRP A 248 -9.44 -0.92 -4.00
CA TRP A 248 -8.93 -2.25 -4.36
C TRP A 248 -7.70 -2.65 -3.53
N ALA A 249 -6.87 -1.68 -3.09
CA ALA A 249 -5.69 -1.92 -2.26
C ALA A 249 -5.94 -1.64 -0.77
N TYR A 250 -6.81 -0.69 -0.46
CA TYR A 250 -7.04 -0.16 0.90
C TYR A 250 -8.48 -0.39 1.40
N GLY A 251 -9.28 -1.23 0.74
CA GLY A 251 -10.69 -1.44 1.08
C GLY A 251 -10.93 -2.37 2.27
N ALA A 252 -9.94 -3.18 2.64
CA ALA A 252 -10.01 -4.12 3.75
C ALA A 252 -8.94 -3.80 4.79
N ARG A 253 -9.20 -4.15 6.06
CA ARG A 253 -8.19 -4.04 7.11
C ARG A 253 -7.20 -5.18 6.99
N VAL A 254 -5.96 -4.92 7.36
CA VAL A 254 -4.89 -5.91 7.46
C VAL A 254 -5.34 -7.11 8.29
N HIS A 255 -6.03 -6.87 9.41
CA HIS A 255 -6.50 -7.95 10.29
C HIS A 255 -7.60 -8.84 9.68
N ASP A 256 -8.39 -8.32 8.75
CA ASP A 256 -9.52 -9.06 8.17
C ASP A 256 -9.05 -10.15 7.19
N ASN A 257 -7.84 -10.01 6.64
CA ASN A 257 -7.22 -10.99 5.73
C ASN A 257 -5.96 -11.64 6.31
N CYS A 258 -5.66 -11.44 7.60
CA CYS A 258 -4.43 -11.94 8.23
C CYS A 258 -4.47 -13.48 8.40
N GLU A 259 -3.39 -14.17 8.04
CA GLU A 259 -3.26 -15.62 8.19
C GLU A 259 -3.26 -16.08 9.66
N ARG A 260 -2.91 -15.19 10.61
CA ARG A 260 -2.96 -15.47 12.05
C ARG A 260 -4.32 -15.17 12.68
N ARG A 261 -5.37 -14.88 11.89
CA ARG A 261 -6.70 -14.51 12.40
C ARG A 261 -7.35 -15.64 13.22
N GLY A 262 -7.19 -16.90 12.80
CA GLY A 262 -7.69 -18.04 13.58
C GLY A 262 -7.08 -18.10 14.99
N ARG A 263 -5.78 -17.83 15.13
CA ARG A 263 -5.08 -17.75 16.43
C ARG A 263 -5.63 -16.61 17.29
N PHE A 264 -5.92 -15.46 16.68
CA PHE A 264 -6.57 -14.34 17.39
C PHE A 264 -7.94 -14.72 17.93
N ASP A 265 -8.79 -15.35 17.11
CA ASP A 265 -10.14 -15.73 17.49
C ASP A 265 -10.12 -16.85 18.57
N ALA A 266 -9.11 -17.72 18.57
CA ALA A 266 -8.86 -18.74 19.60
C ALA A 266 -8.32 -18.16 20.92
N GLY A 267 -7.76 -16.96 20.91
CA GLY A 267 -7.11 -16.35 22.09
C GLY A 267 -5.66 -16.78 22.28
N GLU A 268 -5.04 -17.28 21.22
CA GLU A 268 -3.66 -17.73 21.17
C GLU A 268 -2.75 -16.56 20.77
N PHE A 269 -2.09 -15.99 21.76
CA PHE A 269 -1.26 -14.79 21.59
C PHE A 269 0.20 -15.05 21.92
N VAL A 270 1.07 -14.37 21.19
CA VAL A 270 2.45 -14.15 21.61
C VAL A 270 2.43 -13.15 22.77
N GLU A 271 3.11 -13.47 23.86
CA GLU A 271 3.23 -12.61 25.04
C GLU A 271 4.63 -12.00 25.18
N GLU A 272 5.65 -12.69 24.65
CA GLU A 272 7.02 -12.20 24.56
C GLU A 272 7.67 -12.62 23.23
N PHE A 273 8.55 -11.78 22.68
CA PHE A 273 9.32 -12.16 21.50
C PHE A 273 10.18 -13.40 21.78
N GLY A 274 9.92 -14.48 21.04
CA GLY A 274 10.67 -15.73 21.15
C GLY A 274 10.06 -16.79 22.07
N ASP A 275 8.89 -16.52 22.67
CA ASP A 275 8.10 -17.53 23.37
C ASP A 275 7.61 -18.67 22.42
N GLU A 276 7.01 -19.71 22.99
CA GLU A 276 6.50 -20.83 22.17
C GLU A 276 5.39 -20.38 21.21
N GLY A 277 4.55 -19.42 21.62
CA GLY A 277 3.55 -18.83 20.73
C GLY A 277 4.17 -18.16 19.50
N ALA A 278 5.31 -17.47 19.66
CA ALA A 278 6.02 -16.84 18.57
C ALA A 278 6.57 -17.88 17.59
N LYS A 279 7.10 -19.00 18.09
CA LYS A 279 7.58 -20.13 17.29
C LYS A 279 6.44 -20.86 16.55
N GLU A 280 5.26 -20.93 17.17
CA GLU A 280 4.06 -21.55 16.59
C GLU A 280 3.23 -20.60 15.72
N GLY A 281 3.65 -19.33 15.57
CA GLY A 281 2.96 -18.35 14.73
C GLY A 281 1.64 -17.82 15.32
N TYR A 282 1.55 -17.69 16.64
CA TYR A 282 0.39 -17.14 17.35
C TYR A 282 0.15 -15.66 17.02
N CYS A 283 -1.02 -15.15 17.40
CA CYS A 283 -1.38 -13.77 17.09
C CYS A 283 -0.49 -12.75 17.83
N LEU A 284 -0.07 -11.71 17.11
CA LEU A 284 0.80 -10.64 17.61
C LEU A 284 0.02 -9.47 18.24
N TYR A 285 -1.28 -9.63 18.53
CA TYR A 285 -2.10 -8.55 19.08
C TYR A 285 -1.55 -8.01 20.40
N LYS A 286 -1.19 -8.91 21.35
CA LYS A 286 -0.60 -8.52 22.64
C LYS A 286 0.79 -7.88 22.49
N MET A 287 1.51 -8.20 21.42
CA MET A 287 2.77 -7.55 21.01
C MET A 287 2.56 -6.22 20.27
N GLY A 288 1.36 -5.65 20.31
CA GLY A 288 1.06 -4.32 19.77
C GLY A 288 0.68 -4.25 18.30
N CYS A 289 0.34 -5.37 17.65
CA CYS A 289 -0.11 -5.35 16.25
C CYS A 289 -1.31 -4.41 16.04
N LYS A 290 -1.11 -3.39 15.19
CA LYS A 290 -2.10 -2.37 14.79
C LYS A 290 -2.94 -2.77 13.56
N GLY A 291 -2.77 -4.00 13.07
CA GLY A 291 -3.51 -4.55 11.93
C GLY A 291 -5.04 -4.40 12.02
N PRO A 292 -5.68 -4.49 13.21
CA PRO A 292 -7.12 -4.26 13.35
C PRO A 292 -7.59 -2.85 12.97
N TYR A 293 -6.68 -1.87 12.92
CA TYR A 293 -6.97 -0.47 12.67
C TYR A 293 -6.34 0.04 11.37
N THR A 294 -5.68 -0.85 10.61
CA THR A 294 -4.88 -0.48 9.43
C THR A 294 -5.51 -1.05 8.17
N TYR A 295 -5.67 -0.23 7.14
CA TYR A 295 -6.14 -0.60 5.81
C TYR A 295 -4.96 -0.73 4.87
N ASN A 296 -4.74 -1.95 4.37
CA ASN A 296 -3.72 -2.26 3.37
C ASN A 296 -3.89 -3.71 2.91
N ASN A 297 -3.36 -4.05 1.75
CA ASN A 297 -3.38 -5.40 1.19
C ASN A 297 -2.12 -6.22 1.53
N CYS A 298 -1.31 -5.80 2.52
CA CYS A 298 -0.12 -6.54 2.96
C CYS A 298 -0.31 -8.05 3.22
N PRO A 299 -1.38 -8.54 3.88
CA PRO A 299 -1.53 -9.98 4.11
C PRO A 299 -1.81 -10.78 2.83
N THR A 300 -2.51 -10.17 1.86
CA THR A 300 -2.88 -10.83 0.60
C THR A 300 -1.80 -10.69 -0.46
N GLU A 301 -1.24 -9.49 -0.59
CA GLU A 301 -0.25 -9.13 -1.59
C GLU A 301 1.17 -9.46 -1.12
N ARG A 302 1.45 -9.24 0.17
CA ARG A 302 2.78 -9.33 0.77
C ARG A 302 3.77 -8.39 0.08
N PHE A 303 5.05 -8.51 0.41
CA PHE A 303 6.15 -7.72 -0.16
C PHE A 303 7.19 -8.62 -0.80
N ASN A 304 7.90 -8.05 -1.78
CA ASN A 304 9.06 -8.67 -2.42
C ASN A 304 8.69 -10.03 -3.05
N HIS A 305 7.92 -10.01 -4.14
CA HIS A 305 7.50 -11.22 -4.87
C HIS A 305 6.63 -12.16 -4.03
N HIS A 306 5.71 -11.57 -3.26
CA HIS A 306 4.85 -12.29 -2.31
C HIS A 306 5.60 -13.07 -1.20
N THR A 307 6.88 -12.76 -0.96
CA THR A 307 7.73 -13.54 -0.06
C THR A 307 7.28 -13.42 1.39
N SER A 308 7.17 -12.20 1.90
CA SER A 308 6.83 -11.97 3.31
C SER A 308 6.14 -10.63 3.54
N TRP A 309 5.67 -10.43 4.76
CA TRP A 309 5.13 -9.17 5.26
C TRP A 309 5.31 -9.13 6.79
N PRO A 310 5.16 -7.96 7.45
CA PRO A 310 5.56 -7.81 8.86
C PRO A 310 5.08 -8.91 9.81
N VAL A 311 3.79 -9.26 9.77
CA VAL A 311 3.21 -10.26 10.67
C VAL A 311 3.69 -11.68 10.33
N LEU A 312 3.89 -12.01 9.06
CA LEU A 312 4.49 -13.30 8.69
C LEU A 312 5.93 -13.40 9.21
N ALA A 313 6.68 -12.29 9.17
CA ALA A 313 8.04 -12.20 9.70
C ALA A 313 8.11 -12.14 11.25
N GLY A 314 6.97 -12.13 11.95
CA GLY A 314 6.92 -12.18 13.42
C GLY A 314 6.81 -10.84 14.13
N HIS A 315 6.67 -9.72 13.41
CA HIS A 315 6.44 -8.40 14.02
C HIS A 315 5.02 -7.89 13.77
N GLY A 316 4.40 -7.27 14.78
CA GLY A 316 3.08 -6.67 14.63
C GLY A 316 3.05 -5.59 13.53
N CYS A 317 1.92 -5.45 12.84
CA CYS A 317 1.71 -4.31 11.95
C CYS A 317 1.82 -3.01 12.75
N MET A 318 2.54 -2.01 12.24
CA MET A 318 2.68 -0.69 12.89
C MET A 318 1.63 0.33 12.45
N GLY A 319 0.81 -0.01 11.45
CA GLY A 319 -0.20 0.89 10.88
C GLY A 319 0.35 1.96 9.94
N CYS A 320 1.47 1.67 9.28
CA CYS A 320 2.20 2.65 8.48
C CYS A 320 1.46 3.24 7.27
N SER A 321 0.25 2.78 6.94
CA SER A 321 -0.60 3.31 5.87
C SER A 321 -1.80 4.13 6.35
N GLU A 322 -1.90 4.37 7.67
CA GLU A 322 -2.91 5.27 8.25
C GLU A 322 -2.37 6.69 8.45
N PRO A 323 -3.25 7.71 8.45
CA PRO A 323 -2.91 9.05 8.89
C PRO A 323 -2.34 9.05 10.31
N ASP A 324 -1.38 9.95 10.58
CA ASP A 324 -0.84 10.27 11.91
C ASP A 324 -0.36 9.06 12.75
N PHE A 325 -0.08 7.91 12.11
CA PHE A 325 0.21 6.65 12.82
C PHE A 325 1.44 6.73 13.74
N TRP A 326 2.37 7.63 13.46
CA TRP A 326 3.55 7.85 14.32
C TRP A 326 3.16 8.30 15.73
N ASP A 327 2.10 9.07 15.85
CA ASP A 327 1.62 9.62 17.12
C ASP A 327 0.40 8.82 17.62
N ASP A 328 -0.60 8.61 16.77
CA ASP A 328 -1.85 7.92 17.14
C ASP A 328 -1.65 6.43 17.41
N MET A 329 -0.64 5.82 16.78
CA MET A 329 -0.27 4.42 16.98
C MET A 329 1.02 4.22 17.76
N ALA A 330 1.54 5.29 18.38
CA ALA A 330 2.74 5.28 19.18
C ALA A 330 2.73 4.18 20.26
N ASP A 331 3.92 3.75 20.67
CA ASP A 331 4.13 2.52 21.42
C ASP A 331 3.75 1.28 20.57
N PHE A 332 4.54 1.07 19.50
CA PHE A 332 4.25 0.06 18.48
C PHE A 332 4.15 -1.37 19.03
N GLU A 333 4.79 -1.63 20.17
CA GLU A 333 4.81 -2.93 20.84
C GLU A 333 3.70 -3.11 21.89
N LYS A 334 2.77 -2.14 22.02
CA LYS A 334 1.61 -2.23 22.91
C LYS A 334 0.27 -2.10 22.18
N PRO A 335 -0.79 -2.79 22.63
CA PRO A 335 -2.13 -2.60 22.07
C PRO A 335 -2.67 -1.19 22.31
N LEU A 336 -3.42 -0.62 21.36
CA LEU A 336 -4.03 0.72 21.48
C LEU A 336 -5.17 0.81 22.50
N GLY A 337 -5.78 -0.32 22.87
CA GLY A 337 -6.94 -0.37 23.76
C GLY A 337 -6.79 -1.38 24.90
N ARG A 338 -7.11 -0.95 26.12
CA ARG A 338 -7.08 -1.69 27.40
C ARG A 338 -8.19 -2.76 27.55
N GLN A 339 -8.73 -3.29 26.46
CA GLN A 339 -9.73 -4.35 26.55
C GLN A 339 -9.06 -5.71 26.42
N LEU A 340 -9.16 -6.50 27.49
CA LEU A 340 -8.88 -7.94 27.47
C LEU A 340 -9.81 -8.58 26.44
N LEU A 341 -9.28 -8.87 25.26
CA LEU A 341 -9.94 -9.70 24.28
C LEU A 341 -9.79 -11.15 24.74
N HIS A 342 -10.91 -11.80 25.05
CA HIS A 342 -10.94 -13.23 25.35
C HIS A 342 -11.33 -13.97 24.07
N GLY A 343 -10.48 -14.89 23.64
CA GLY A 343 -10.77 -15.78 22.51
C GLY A 343 -11.88 -16.77 22.85
N LEU A 344 -12.54 -17.30 21.81
CA LEU A 344 -13.62 -18.28 21.97
C LEU A 344 -13.09 -19.55 22.63
N ASP A 345 -11.94 -20.05 22.18
CA ASP A 345 -11.34 -21.29 22.69
C ASP A 345 -10.77 -21.09 24.09
N ALA A 346 -10.03 -19.99 24.33
CA ALA A 346 -9.57 -19.63 25.68
C ALA A 346 -10.73 -19.54 26.70
N THR A 347 -11.90 -19.07 26.27
CA THR A 347 -13.12 -19.04 27.10
C THR A 347 -13.64 -20.46 27.36
N ALA A 348 -13.70 -21.29 26.32
CA ALA A 348 -14.15 -22.68 26.44
C ALA A 348 -13.23 -23.51 27.35
N ASP A 349 -11.91 -23.36 27.22
CA ASP A 349 -10.91 -24.04 28.07
C ASP A 349 -11.05 -23.61 29.53
N THR A 350 -11.25 -22.32 29.78
CA THR A 350 -11.48 -21.81 31.14
C THR A 350 -12.74 -22.41 31.75
N ILE A 351 -13.86 -22.43 31.01
CA ILE A 351 -15.10 -23.04 31.46
C ILE A 351 -14.92 -24.55 31.70
N GLY A 352 -14.24 -25.25 30.78
CA GLY A 352 -13.93 -26.67 30.89
C GLY A 352 -13.10 -26.99 32.14
N ALA A 353 -12.05 -26.21 32.40
CA ALA A 353 -11.21 -26.35 33.59
C ALA A 353 -11.99 -26.11 34.89
N VAL A 354 -12.87 -25.11 34.92
CA VAL A 354 -13.73 -24.82 36.08
C VAL A 354 -14.71 -25.97 36.34
N ILE A 355 -15.38 -26.48 35.30
CA ILE A 355 -16.32 -27.60 35.42
C ILE A 355 -15.59 -28.85 35.90
N LEU A 356 -14.43 -29.18 35.32
CA LEU A 356 -13.62 -30.33 35.71
C LEU A 356 -13.16 -30.22 37.16
N GLY A 357 -12.70 -29.04 37.59
CA GLY A 357 -12.30 -28.76 38.97
C GLY A 357 -13.46 -28.94 39.95
N ALA A 358 -14.64 -28.41 39.63
CA ALA A 358 -15.84 -28.56 40.45
C ALA A 358 -16.28 -30.03 40.56
N ALA A 359 -16.23 -30.79 39.45
CA ALA A 359 -16.54 -32.21 39.45
C ALA A 359 -15.55 -33.02 40.31
N ALA A 360 -14.25 -32.75 40.18
CA ALA A 360 -13.22 -33.41 40.99
C ALA A 360 -13.40 -33.14 42.49
N VAL A 361 -13.69 -31.89 42.87
CA VAL A 361 -14.01 -31.52 44.27
C VAL A 361 -15.29 -32.24 44.73
N GLY A 362 -16.33 -32.27 43.90
CA GLY A 362 -17.57 -32.98 44.21
C GLY A 362 -17.38 -34.47 44.44
N ILE A 363 -16.62 -35.15 43.56
CA ILE A 363 -16.27 -36.57 43.70
C ILE A 363 -15.42 -36.79 44.96
N GLY A 364 -14.41 -35.95 45.21
CA GLY A 364 -13.57 -36.04 46.40
C GLY A 364 -14.36 -35.85 47.69
N ALA A 365 -15.24 -34.85 47.74
CA ALA A 365 -16.12 -34.61 48.88
C ALA A 365 -17.10 -35.77 49.10
N HIS A 366 -17.71 -36.29 48.03
CA HIS A 366 -18.59 -37.46 48.11
C HIS A 366 -17.84 -38.68 48.66
N ALA A 367 -16.64 -38.96 48.14
CA ALA A 367 -15.81 -40.07 48.59
C ALA A 367 -15.46 -39.96 50.08
N VAL A 368 -15.01 -38.78 50.54
CA VAL A 368 -14.71 -38.53 51.96
C VAL A 368 -15.96 -38.71 52.83
N ILE A 369 -17.09 -38.11 52.44
CA ILE A 369 -18.35 -38.24 53.18
C ILE A 369 -18.79 -39.70 53.24
N SER A 370 -18.69 -40.45 52.15
CA SER A 370 -19.08 -41.87 52.11
C SER A 370 -18.20 -42.79 52.97
N VAL A 371 -16.96 -42.41 53.29
CA VAL A 371 -16.10 -43.14 54.24
C VAL A 371 -16.54 -42.91 55.68
N PHE A 372 -17.05 -41.71 56.01
CA PHE A 372 -17.48 -41.35 57.37
C PHE A 372 -18.98 -41.49 57.63
N ALA A 373 -19.79 -41.58 56.57
CA ALA A 373 -21.21 -41.87 56.66
C ALA A 373 -21.39 -43.35 57.05
N LYS A 374 -21.84 -43.60 58.28
CA LYS A 374 -22.21 -44.95 58.71
C LYS A 374 -23.34 -45.50 57.82
N PRO A 375 -23.39 -46.82 57.56
CA PRO A 375 -24.56 -47.42 56.95
C PRO A 375 -25.78 -47.10 57.83
N LEU A 376 -26.84 -46.58 57.23
CA LEU A 376 -28.15 -46.61 57.86
C LEU A 376 -28.58 -48.08 57.88
N GLU A 377 -28.52 -48.70 59.06
CA GLU A 377 -29.07 -50.04 59.31
C GLU A 377 -30.58 -50.05 58.95
N GLU A 378 -31.02 -51.16 58.33
CA GLU A 378 -32.43 -51.51 58.08
C GLU A 378 -33.28 -51.57 59.36
#